data_AF-A0A4R1RGD6-F1
#
_entry.id   AF-A0A4R1RGD6-F1
#
_cell.length_a   1.000
_cell.length_b   1.000
_cell.length_c   1.000
_cell.angle_alpha   90.00
_cell.angle_beta   90.00
_cell.angle_gamma   90.00
#
_symmetry.space_group_name_H-M   'P 1'
#
loop_
_entity.id
_entity.type
_entity.pdbx_description
1 polymer ?
#
loop_
_entity_poly.entity_id
_entity_poly.type
_entity_poly.pdbx_seq_one_letter_code
_entity_poly.pdbx_strand_id
1 'polypeptide(L)'
;MRNKSNFALYFILFSLYLFLFSFNELSAQENGVFELKESNTSSKQTSKTLKGTDRDGFYNLTYKLHPTFYVENKNIMENNTNNIKVTKLTFNDLNSFDLLNQYNPKFDDVELITITLKTVGDFKNKLNLSSLSGFSNLKYIYVKCNFECTELQIKQFIEFDPNIRVFYKIEIPS
;
A
#
# COMPACT_ATOMS: atom_id res chain seq x y z
N MET A 1 23.21 62.46 -12.08
CA MET A 1 23.54 61.07 -11.69
C MET A 1 22.26 60.25 -11.41
N ARG A 2 21.30 60.17 -12.35
CA ARG A 2 19.91 59.73 -12.05
C ARG A 2 19.53 58.33 -12.57
N ASN A 3 20.40 57.65 -13.33
CA ASN A 3 20.06 56.34 -13.95
C ASN A 3 20.65 55.09 -13.25
N LYS A 4 21.59 55.24 -12.30
CA LYS A 4 22.20 54.08 -11.62
C LYS A 4 21.26 53.43 -10.59
N SER A 5 20.41 54.23 -9.94
CA SER A 5 19.48 53.75 -8.90
C SER A 5 18.35 52.88 -9.46
N ASN A 6 17.83 53.22 -10.65
CA ASN A 6 16.75 52.46 -11.26
C ASN A 6 17.24 51.09 -11.74
N PHE A 7 18.47 51.00 -12.24
CA PHE A 7 19.08 49.74 -12.68
C PHE A 7 19.23 48.74 -11.53
N ALA A 8 19.66 49.21 -10.35
CA ALA A 8 19.75 48.36 -9.15
C ALA A 8 18.38 47.83 -8.70
N LEU A 9 17.34 48.66 -8.80
CA LEU A 9 15.97 48.28 -8.42
C LEU A 9 15.38 47.21 -9.36
N TYR A 10 15.61 47.34 -10.67
CA TYR A 10 15.24 46.31 -11.64
C TYR A 10 16.01 45.00 -11.43
N PHE A 11 17.29 45.08 -11.08
CA PHE A 11 18.11 43.89 -10.81
C PHE A 11 17.61 43.13 -9.57
N ILE A 12 17.22 43.85 -8.52
CA ILE A 12 16.62 43.27 -7.31
C ILE A 12 15.27 42.62 -7.63
N LEU A 13 14.39 43.32 -8.36
CA LEU A 13 13.09 42.78 -8.77
C LEU A 13 13.21 41.53 -9.64
N PHE A 14 14.19 41.50 -10.56
CA PHE A 14 14.46 40.34 -11.39
C PHE A 14 14.99 39.15 -10.58
N SER A 15 15.87 39.40 -9.60
CA SER A 15 16.35 38.35 -8.70
C SER A 15 15.24 37.78 -7.80
N LEU A 16 14.31 38.63 -7.36
CA LEU A 16 13.15 38.21 -6.56
C LEU A 16 12.16 37.39 -7.39
N TYR A 17 11.96 37.77 -8.65
CA TYR A 17 11.12 37.03 -9.59
C TYR A 17 11.67 35.62 -9.86
N LEU A 18 12.99 35.48 -10.06
CA LEU A 18 13.62 34.17 -10.25
C LEU A 18 13.52 33.27 -9.00
N PHE A 19 13.55 33.84 -7.79
CA PHE A 19 13.36 33.08 -6.56
C PHE A 19 11.94 32.49 -6.43
N LEU A 20 10.92 33.19 -6.95
CA LEU A 20 9.53 32.73 -6.92
C LEU A 20 9.22 31.58 -7.90
N PHE A 21 10.10 31.31 -8.87
CA PHE A 21 9.97 30.14 -9.77
C PHE A 21 10.69 28.88 -9.27
N SER A 22 11.32 28.95 -8.09
CA SER A 22 12.07 27.81 -7.53
C SER A 22 11.23 26.83 -6.71
N PHE A 23 9.90 26.99 -6.68
CA PHE A 23 8.99 25.99 -6.11
C PHE A 23 8.89 24.79 -7.07
N ASN A 24 9.88 23.90 -6.99
CA ASN A 24 9.68 22.54 -7.46
C ASN A 24 8.65 21.89 -6.54
N GLU A 25 7.58 21.34 -7.13
CA GLU A 25 6.68 20.44 -6.42
C GLU A 25 7.50 19.25 -5.92
N LEU A 26 7.81 19.23 -4.62
CA LEU A 26 8.23 18.01 -3.94
C LEU A 26 6.99 17.10 -3.92
N SER A 27 6.87 16.24 -4.93
CA SER A 27 5.93 15.14 -4.88
C SER A 27 6.40 14.22 -3.75
N ALA A 28 5.80 14.36 -2.57
CA ALA A 28 5.93 13.36 -1.52
C ALA A 28 5.56 12.00 -2.13
N GLN A 29 6.48 11.04 -2.11
CA GLN A 29 6.22 9.70 -2.60
C GLN A 29 4.98 9.16 -1.89
N GLU A 30 3.91 8.98 -2.66
CA GLU A 30 2.59 8.55 -2.21
C GLU A 30 2.60 7.03 -1.90
N ASN A 31 3.53 6.59 -1.06
CA ASN A 31 3.57 5.23 -0.50
C ASN A 31 3.04 5.34 0.94
N GLY A 32 1.72 5.24 1.08
CA GLY A 32 0.98 5.46 2.33
C GLY A 32 -0.03 4.37 2.64
N VAL A 33 -0.81 4.60 3.69
CA VAL A 33 -1.97 3.77 4.06
C VAL A 33 -3.22 4.42 3.47
N PHE A 34 -3.95 3.70 2.63
CA PHE A 34 -5.08 4.23 1.87
C PHE A 34 -6.38 3.55 2.25
N GLU A 35 -7.37 4.35 2.63
CA GLU A 35 -8.74 3.87 2.83
C GLU A 35 -9.46 3.64 1.50
N LEU A 36 -10.07 2.46 1.35
CA LEU A 36 -10.97 2.13 0.27
C LEU A 36 -12.41 2.41 0.71
N LYS A 37 -12.99 3.46 0.14
CA LYS A 37 -14.42 3.77 0.27
C LYS A 37 -15.22 3.08 -0.84
N GLU A 38 -16.47 2.71 -0.59
CA GLU A 38 -17.31 1.97 -1.57
C GLU A 38 -17.38 2.62 -2.95
N SER A 39 -17.38 3.96 -3.04
CA SER A 39 -17.36 4.71 -4.30
C SER A 39 -16.15 4.45 -5.19
N ASN A 40 -15.06 3.93 -4.61
CA ASN A 40 -13.80 3.67 -5.32
C ASN A 40 -13.79 2.29 -5.99
N THR A 41 -14.81 1.45 -5.75
CA THR A 41 -14.86 0.07 -6.26
C THR A 41 -15.54 -0.06 -7.63
N SER A 42 -16.31 0.95 -8.07
CA SER A 42 -17.09 0.90 -9.32
C SER A 42 -16.87 2.08 -10.28
N SER A 43 -16.04 3.06 -9.93
CA SER A 43 -15.73 4.14 -10.88
C SER A 43 -14.63 3.70 -11.84
N LYS A 44 -15.04 3.25 -13.03
CA LYS A 44 -14.29 3.56 -14.26
C LYS A 44 -14.18 5.07 -14.33
N GLN A 45 -13.22 5.67 -13.63
CA GLN A 45 -12.87 7.06 -13.84
C GLN A 45 -12.28 7.14 -15.24
N THR A 46 -13.09 7.64 -16.17
CA THR A 46 -12.65 8.29 -17.39
C THR A 46 -11.91 9.58 -17.02
N SER A 47 -10.76 9.44 -16.38
CA SER A 47 -9.75 10.49 -16.24
C SER A 47 -8.79 10.33 -17.42
N LYS A 48 -8.94 11.23 -18.39
CA LYS A 48 -7.99 11.38 -19.50
C LYS A 48 -6.58 11.51 -18.93
N THR A 49 -5.65 10.75 -19.51
CA THR A 49 -4.19 10.92 -19.44
C THR A 49 -3.56 10.90 -18.05
N LEU A 50 -3.41 9.70 -17.47
CA LEU A 50 -2.28 9.35 -16.59
C LEU A 50 -1.98 7.86 -16.80
N LYS A 51 -0.71 7.52 -16.96
CA LYS A 51 -0.20 6.15 -17.15
C LYS A 51 -0.85 5.21 -16.10
N GLY A 52 -1.32 4.04 -16.53
CA GLY A 52 -2.06 3.07 -15.71
C GLY A 52 -1.51 3.01 -14.28
N THR A 53 -2.28 3.58 -13.35
CA THR A 53 -1.78 3.88 -12.02
C THR A 53 -1.66 2.59 -11.23
N ASP A 54 -0.65 2.51 -10.37
CA ASP A 54 -0.39 1.38 -9.47
C ASP A 54 -1.64 0.83 -8.73
N ARG A 55 -2.69 1.64 -8.55
CA ARG A 55 -4.02 1.21 -8.04
C ARG A 55 -4.72 0.16 -8.92
N ASP A 56 -4.53 0.17 -10.23
CA ASP A 56 -5.10 -0.83 -11.15
C ASP A 56 -4.53 -2.23 -10.86
N GLY A 57 -3.23 -2.29 -10.53
CA GLY A 57 -2.55 -3.50 -10.11
C GLY A 57 -3.16 -4.06 -8.81
N PHE A 58 -3.34 -3.20 -7.81
CA PHE A 58 -4.01 -3.54 -6.57
C PHE A 58 -5.43 -4.10 -6.79
N TYR A 59 -6.27 -3.42 -7.58
CA TYR A 59 -7.64 -3.86 -7.84
C TYR A 59 -7.69 -5.16 -8.65
N ASN A 60 -6.76 -5.34 -9.59
CA ASN A 60 -6.62 -6.57 -10.35
C ASN A 60 -6.27 -7.76 -9.44
N LEU A 61 -5.33 -7.60 -8.52
CA LEU A 61 -4.93 -8.64 -7.55
C LEU A 61 -6.04 -8.92 -6.52
N THR A 62 -6.76 -7.87 -6.10
CA THR A 62 -7.78 -7.99 -5.04
C THR A 62 -9.06 -8.64 -5.55
N TYR A 63 -9.60 -8.17 -6.69
CA TYR A 63 -10.96 -8.51 -7.13
C TYR A 63 -11.04 -9.53 -8.27
N LYS A 64 -9.94 -9.86 -8.94
CA LYS A 64 -9.92 -10.97 -9.91
C LYS A 64 -9.39 -12.25 -9.28
N LEU A 65 -9.67 -13.36 -9.94
CA LEU A 65 -9.19 -14.68 -9.54
C LEU A 65 -7.68 -14.79 -9.81
N HIS A 66 -6.93 -15.12 -8.77
CA HIS A 66 -5.49 -15.42 -8.84
C HIS A 66 -5.16 -16.61 -7.93
N PRO A 67 -4.10 -17.37 -8.23
CA PRO A 67 -3.59 -18.41 -7.34
C PRO A 67 -3.30 -17.83 -5.95
N THR A 68 -3.97 -18.37 -4.94
CA THR A 68 -3.97 -17.84 -3.57
C THR A 68 -3.67 -18.95 -2.58
N PHE A 69 -2.71 -18.72 -1.70
CA PHE A 69 -2.55 -19.51 -0.49
C PHE A 69 -3.41 -18.93 0.62
N TYR A 70 -4.13 -19.81 1.30
CA TYR A 70 -4.88 -19.47 2.51
C TYR A 70 -4.11 -19.96 3.71
N VAL A 71 -3.92 -19.07 4.68
CA VAL A 71 -3.21 -19.37 5.91
C VAL A 71 -4.22 -19.42 7.03
N GLU A 72 -4.31 -20.58 7.68
CA GLU A 72 -5.17 -20.78 8.83
C GLU A 72 -4.57 -21.80 9.81
N ASN A 73 -4.72 -21.57 11.11
CA ASN A 73 -4.31 -22.49 12.18
C ASN A 73 -2.84 -22.93 12.06
N LYS A 74 -1.94 -21.98 11.75
CA LYS A 74 -0.51 -22.20 11.49
C LYS A 74 -0.20 -23.17 10.35
N ASN A 75 -1.14 -23.34 9.42
CA ASN A 75 -0.97 -24.15 8.23
C ASN A 75 -1.20 -23.31 6.97
N ILE A 76 -0.49 -23.67 5.92
CA ILE A 76 -0.70 -23.12 4.57
C ILE A 76 -1.56 -24.14 3.82
N MET A 77 -2.78 -23.75 3.48
CA MET A 77 -3.66 -24.54 2.64
C MET A 77 -3.20 -24.40 1.19
N GLU A 78 -2.34 -25.32 0.78
CA GLU A 78 -1.98 -25.45 -0.62
C GLU A 78 -3.08 -26.24 -1.34
N ASN A 79 -3.81 -25.60 -2.26
CA ASN A 79 -4.53 -26.38 -3.27
C ASN A 79 -3.48 -27.11 -4.13
N ASN A 80 -3.70 -28.40 -4.41
CA ASN A 80 -2.82 -29.33 -5.13
C ASN A 80 -2.38 -28.84 -6.53
N THR A 81 -1.57 -27.80 -6.55
CA THR A 81 -1.26 -27.02 -7.73
C THR A 81 0.25 -27.00 -7.87
N ASN A 82 0.80 -28.19 -8.11
CA ASN A 82 2.22 -28.34 -8.40
C ASN A 82 2.56 -27.40 -9.57
N ASN A 83 3.52 -26.50 -9.35
CA ASN A 83 4.07 -25.52 -10.30
C ASN A 83 3.22 -24.29 -10.68
N ILE A 84 2.15 -23.94 -9.95
CA ILE A 84 1.51 -22.63 -10.17
C ILE A 84 2.13 -21.55 -9.28
N LYS A 85 2.52 -20.44 -9.92
CA LYS A 85 3.00 -19.22 -9.27
C LYS A 85 1.91 -18.64 -8.36
N VAL A 86 2.14 -18.64 -7.06
CA VAL A 86 1.20 -18.12 -6.06
C VAL A 86 1.35 -16.61 -5.98
N THR A 87 0.31 -15.88 -6.36
CA THR A 87 0.36 -14.41 -6.45
C THR A 87 -0.23 -13.74 -5.21
N LYS A 88 -1.03 -14.48 -4.42
CA LYS A 88 -1.74 -13.97 -3.24
C LYS A 88 -1.53 -14.85 -2.02
N LEU A 89 -1.46 -14.21 -0.85
CA LEU A 89 -1.48 -14.85 0.45
C LEU A 89 -2.63 -14.25 1.27
N THR A 90 -3.54 -15.07 1.78
CA THR A 90 -4.70 -14.62 2.57
C THR A 90 -4.66 -15.22 3.96
N PHE A 91 -4.60 -14.38 4.98
CA PHE A 91 -4.64 -14.78 6.39
C PHE A 91 -6.08 -14.80 6.90
N ASN A 92 -6.54 -15.98 7.29
CA ASN A 92 -7.85 -16.18 7.93
C ASN A 92 -7.77 -16.06 9.47
N ASP A 93 -6.56 -16.14 10.02
CA ASP A 93 -6.22 -15.84 11.41
C ASP A 93 -4.86 -15.11 11.51
N LEU A 94 -4.68 -14.39 12.61
CA LEU A 94 -3.48 -13.58 12.87
C LEU A 94 -2.43 -14.33 13.71
N ASN A 95 -2.81 -15.45 14.32
CA ASN A 95 -1.91 -16.28 15.12
C ASN A 95 -0.89 -17.03 14.26
N SER A 96 -1.13 -17.04 12.94
CA SER A 96 -0.28 -17.65 11.91
C SER A 96 0.71 -16.69 11.27
N PHE A 97 0.81 -15.43 11.74
CA PHE A 97 1.78 -14.45 11.21
C PHE A 97 3.23 -14.89 11.39
N ASP A 98 3.52 -15.75 12.37
CA ASP A 98 4.84 -16.35 12.55
C ASP A 98 5.31 -17.16 11.33
N LEU A 99 4.40 -17.69 10.51
CA LEU A 99 4.72 -18.36 9.25
C LEU A 99 5.37 -17.42 8.21
N LEU A 100 5.14 -16.12 8.30
CA LEU A 100 5.75 -15.14 7.41
C LEU A 100 7.27 -15.04 7.61
N ASN A 101 7.77 -15.42 8.78
CA ASN A 101 9.19 -15.46 9.10
C ASN A 101 9.82 -16.82 8.72
N GLN A 102 9.03 -17.79 8.29
CA GLN A 102 9.52 -19.08 7.81
C GLN A 102 9.80 -18.99 6.32
N TYR A 103 11.01 -19.38 5.91
CA TYR A 103 11.36 -19.41 4.50
C TYR A 103 10.44 -20.37 3.73
N ASN A 104 9.71 -19.85 2.76
CA ASN A 104 8.97 -20.62 1.77
C ASN A 104 9.28 -20.05 0.38
N PRO A 105 9.92 -20.82 -0.53
CA PRO A 105 10.32 -20.32 -1.84
C PRO A 105 9.13 -19.86 -2.70
N LYS A 106 7.90 -20.32 -2.42
CA LYS A 106 6.70 -19.89 -3.13
C LYS A 106 6.24 -18.49 -2.72
N PHE A 107 6.75 -17.93 -1.62
CA PHE A 107 6.41 -16.58 -1.17
C PHE A 107 7.08 -15.49 -1.99
N ASP A 108 8.20 -15.79 -2.67
CA ASP A 108 8.88 -14.81 -3.50
C ASP A 108 7.99 -14.27 -4.61
N ASP A 109 7.04 -15.07 -5.07
CA ASP A 109 6.09 -14.74 -6.11
C ASP A 109 4.85 -13.97 -5.64
N VAL A 110 4.65 -13.85 -4.32
CA VAL A 110 3.47 -13.21 -3.74
C VAL A 110 3.55 -11.70 -3.96
N GLU A 111 2.50 -11.14 -4.57
CA GLU A 111 2.39 -9.70 -4.84
C GLU A 111 1.42 -8.99 -3.89
N LEU A 112 0.49 -9.74 -3.29
CA LEU A 112 -0.55 -9.23 -2.39
C LEU A 112 -0.74 -10.13 -1.17
N ILE A 113 -0.64 -9.53 0.02
CA ILE A 113 -1.08 -10.13 1.28
C ILE A 113 -2.44 -9.55 1.67
N THR A 114 -3.41 -10.40 1.99
CA THR A 114 -4.74 -10.02 2.50
C THR A 114 -4.90 -10.46 3.94
N ILE A 115 -5.37 -9.56 4.80
CA ILE A 115 -5.52 -9.75 6.25
C ILE A 115 -6.93 -9.33 6.64
N THR A 116 -7.60 -10.14 7.45
CA THR A 116 -8.90 -9.78 8.02
C THR A 116 -8.79 -9.60 9.54
N LEU A 117 -9.08 -8.39 10.02
CA LEU A 117 -9.17 -8.05 11.44
C LEU A 117 -10.63 -8.18 11.88
N LYS A 118 -10.89 -9.11 12.77
CA LYS A 118 -12.22 -9.44 13.31
C LYS A 118 -12.56 -8.58 14.54
N THR A 119 -11.57 -8.18 15.34
CA THR A 119 -11.77 -7.41 16.58
C THR A 119 -10.74 -6.31 16.77
N VAL A 120 -11.03 -5.31 17.61
CA VAL A 120 -10.04 -4.27 17.99
C VAL A 120 -8.78 -4.88 18.65
N GLY A 121 -8.93 -6.01 19.34
CA GLY A 121 -7.81 -6.71 19.99
C GLY A 121 -6.77 -7.24 19.00
N ASP A 122 -7.15 -7.41 17.73
CA ASP A 122 -6.32 -7.96 16.67
C ASP A 122 -5.11 -7.08 16.34
N PHE A 123 -5.21 -5.76 16.60
CA PHE A 123 -4.10 -4.83 16.42
C PHE A 123 -2.88 -5.13 17.30
N LYS A 124 -3.03 -5.98 18.33
CA LYS A 124 -1.91 -6.44 19.15
C LYS A 124 -0.96 -7.36 18.37
N ASN A 125 -1.45 -8.04 17.33
CA ASN A 125 -0.66 -8.94 16.49
C ASN A 125 0.01 -8.17 15.35
N LYS A 126 0.95 -7.29 15.70
CA LYS A 126 1.62 -6.42 14.72
C LYS A 126 2.27 -7.21 13.59
N LEU A 127 2.15 -6.68 12.37
CA LEU A 127 2.84 -7.19 11.21
C LEU A 127 4.12 -6.38 10.98
N ASN A 128 5.26 -7.02 11.23
CA ASN A 128 6.57 -6.45 10.90
C ASN A 128 6.94 -6.83 9.46
N LEU A 129 7.02 -5.84 8.56
CA LEU A 129 7.41 -6.07 7.17
C LEU A 129 8.92 -6.15 6.98
N SER A 130 9.69 -5.46 7.82
CA SER A 130 11.14 -5.45 7.76
C SER A 130 11.77 -6.82 8.08
N SER A 131 11.03 -7.70 8.76
CA SER A 131 11.48 -9.08 9.05
C SER A 131 11.12 -10.11 7.97
N LEU A 132 10.39 -9.71 6.93
CA LEU A 132 9.91 -10.63 5.89
C LEU A 132 11.03 -11.01 4.93
N SER A 133 11.58 -12.21 5.10
CA SER A 133 12.46 -12.82 4.11
C SER A 133 11.65 -13.61 3.08
N GLY A 134 11.93 -13.43 1.78
CA GLY A 134 11.30 -14.23 0.73
C GLY A 134 9.97 -13.68 0.21
N PHE A 135 9.78 -12.36 0.23
CA PHE A 135 8.63 -11.64 -0.34
C PHE A 135 9.09 -10.61 -1.38
N SER A 136 10.01 -11.01 -2.26
CA SER A 136 10.70 -10.11 -3.19
C SER A 136 9.78 -9.38 -4.19
N ASN A 137 8.60 -9.93 -4.49
CA ASN A 137 7.61 -9.30 -5.38
C ASN A 137 6.43 -8.65 -4.65
N LEU A 138 6.44 -8.58 -3.31
CA LEU A 138 5.34 -8.02 -2.53
C LEU A 138 5.18 -6.53 -2.82
N LYS A 139 4.01 -6.14 -3.29
CA LYS A 139 3.68 -4.74 -3.63
C LYS A 139 2.59 -4.17 -2.72
N TYR A 140 1.67 -5.03 -2.27
CA TYR A 140 0.45 -4.60 -1.61
C TYR A 140 0.14 -5.40 -0.35
N ILE A 141 -0.39 -4.70 0.65
CA ILE A 141 -1.10 -5.30 1.78
C ILE A 141 -2.52 -4.77 1.77
N TYR A 142 -3.49 -5.68 1.85
CA TYR A 142 -4.90 -5.37 1.97
C TYR A 142 -5.44 -5.77 3.33
N VAL A 143 -5.86 -4.79 4.13
CA VAL A 143 -6.46 -5.02 5.45
C VAL A 143 -7.97 -4.82 5.39
N LYS A 144 -8.73 -5.84 5.77
CA LYS A 144 -10.18 -5.76 5.96
C LYS A 144 -10.47 -5.66 7.45
N CYS A 145 -11.21 -4.64 7.86
CA CYS A 145 -11.67 -4.49 9.23
C CYS A 145 -13.16 -4.85 9.34
N ASN A 146 -13.51 -5.81 10.19
CA ASN A 146 -14.91 -6.14 10.50
C ASN A 146 -15.51 -5.22 11.59
N PHE A 147 -14.82 -4.13 11.88
CA PHE A 147 -15.15 -3.13 12.88
C PHE A 147 -14.61 -1.77 12.41
N GLU A 148 -15.05 -0.68 13.04
CA GLU A 148 -14.55 0.66 12.74
C GLU A 148 -13.04 0.77 13.01
N CYS A 149 -12.26 1.08 11.99
CA CYS A 149 -10.82 1.24 12.08
C CYS A 149 -10.34 2.52 11.39
N THR A 150 -9.27 3.11 11.91
CA THR A 150 -8.69 4.36 11.40
C THR A 150 -7.36 4.13 10.72
N GLU A 151 -6.98 5.01 9.80
CA GLU A 151 -5.66 5.01 9.15
C GLU A 151 -4.51 4.93 10.17
N LEU A 152 -4.62 5.65 11.30
CA LEU A 152 -3.61 5.64 12.35
C LEU A 152 -3.44 4.26 13.00
N GLN A 153 -4.55 3.55 13.26
CA GLN A 153 -4.50 2.19 13.81
C GLN A 153 -3.86 1.21 12.80
N ILE A 154 -4.15 1.35 11.51
CA ILE A 154 -3.54 0.54 10.45
C ILE A 154 -2.03 0.82 10.34
N LYS A 155 -1.61 2.09 10.42
CA LYS A 155 -0.19 2.47 10.48
C LYS A 155 0.55 1.91 11.69
N GLN A 156 -0.13 1.75 12.82
CA GLN A 156 0.45 1.16 14.03
C GLN A 156 0.49 -0.37 14.00
N PHE A 157 -0.43 -0.96 13.23
CA PHE A 157 -0.54 -2.40 13.03
C PHE A 157 0.52 -2.95 12.09
N ILE A 158 0.81 -2.23 11.00
CA ILE A 158 1.80 -2.61 9.98
C ILE A 158 3.03 -1.72 10.12
N GLU A 159 4.19 -2.33 10.36
CA GLU A 159 5.46 -1.59 10.33
C GLU A 159 5.73 -1.05 8.93
N PHE A 160 6.09 0.23 8.84
CA PHE A 160 6.20 0.94 7.57
C PHE A 160 7.36 0.41 6.73
N ASP A 161 7.06 -0.01 5.51
CA ASP A 161 8.03 -0.25 4.44
C ASP A 161 7.69 0.70 3.27
N PRO A 162 8.63 1.56 2.83
CA PRO A 162 8.36 2.52 1.76
C PRO A 162 8.10 1.85 0.40
N ASN A 163 8.40 0.57 0.20
CA ASN A 163 8.19 -0.14 -1.06
C ASN A 163 6.83 -0.85 -1.14
N ILE A 164 6.11 -0.96 -0.01
CA ILE A 164 4.86 -1.71 0.08
C ILE A 164 3.71 -0.74 0.34
N ARG A 165 2.67 -0.81 -0.49
CA ARG A 165 1.47 0.02 -0.35
C ARG A 165 0.41 -0.70 0.47
N VAL A 166 -0.19 0.01 1.42
CA VAL A 166 -1.20 -0.55 2.30
C VAL A 166 -2.56 0.02 1.94
N PHE A 167 -3.51 -0.85 1.64
CA PHE A 167 -4.91 -0.48 1.47
C PHE A 167 -5.72 -1.07 2.62
N TYR A 168 -6.72 -0.34 3.12
CA TYR A 168 -7.66 -0.88 4.10
C TYR A 168 -9.11 -0.57 3.74
N LYS A 169 -10.03 -1.45 4.15
CA LYS A 169 -11.48 -1.28 3.98
C LYS A 169 -12.19 -1.68 5.26
N ILE A 170 -13.21 -0.93 5.64
CA ILE A 170 -14.18 -1.33 6.67
C ILE A 170 -15.27 -2.18 6.00
N GLU A 171 -15.45 -3.41 6.45
CA GLU A 171 -16.35 -4.42 5.91
C GLU A 171 -17.06 -5.13 7.08
N ILE A 172 -18.03 -4.44 7.69
CA ILE A 172 -18.78 -4.96 8.84
C ILE A 172 -19.71 -6.09 8.36
N PRO A 173 -19.56 -7.33 8.85
CA PRO A 173 -20.42 -8.44 8.48
C PRO A 173 -21.87 -8.19 8.94
N SER A 174 -22.83 -8.57 8.09
CA SER A 174 -24.28 -8.41 8.31
C SER A 174 -24.84 -9.38 9.33
#